data_AF-A0A011T059-F1
#
_entry.id   AF-A0A011T059-F1
#
_cell.length_a   1.000
_cell.length_b   1.000
_cell.length_c   1.000
_cell.angle_alpha   90.00
_cell.angle_beta   90.00
_cell.angle_gamma   90.00
#
_symmetry.space_group_name_H-M   'P 1'
#
loop_
_entity.id
_entity.type
_entity.pdbx_description
1 polymer ?
#
loop_
_entity_poly.entity_id
_entity_poly.type
_entity_poly.pdbx_seq_one_letter_code
_entity_poly.pdbx_strand_id
1 'polypeptide(L)'
;MSRLNDSENFRGRVNYAAKVIAYGHRPTRAFDNCFENYDGDEVATAILRRSKKNARLAANLQRYLSLASIEAAAERLADVPTRKLPEIARQTRARRKAEFDAWFEQQADRWSG
;
A
#
# COMPACT_ATOMS: atom_id res chain seq x y z
N MET A 1 -12.78 6.53 -14.85
CA MET A 1 -12.34 6.38 -13.45
C MET A 1 -10.83 6.63 -13.37
N SER A 2 -10.33 7.24 -12.30
CA SER A 2 -8.89 7.51 -12.14
C SER A 2 -8.09 6.21 -12.20
N ARG A 3 -7.01 6.17 -13.00
CA ARG A 3 -6.06 5.05 -13.04
C ARG A 3 -5.41 4.74 -11.68
N LEU A 4 -5.63 5.57 -10.66
CA LEU A 4 -5.11 5.36 -9.29
C LEU A 4 -5.96 4.38 -8.48
N ASN A 5 -7.23 4.15 -8.86
CA ASN A 5 -8.07 3.13 -8.23
C ASN A 5 -7.85 1.74 -8.84
N ASP A 6 -7.08 1.66 -9.92
CA ASP A 6 -6.71 0.40 -10.53
C ASP A 6 -5.67 -0.31 -9.65
N SER A 7 -6.08 -1.44 -9.08
CA SER A 7 -5.24 -2.25 -8.21
C SER A 7 -4.00 -2.78 -8.94
N GLU A 8 -4.08 -3.01 -10.26
CA GLU A 8 -2.95 -3.42 -11.10
C GLU A 8 -1.96 -2.29 -11.37
N ASN A 9 -2.39 -1.03 -11.21
CA ASN A 9 -1.51 0.13 -11.37
C ASN A 9 -0.69 0.44 -10.10
N PHE A 10 -0.01 -0.58 -9.56
CA PHE A 10 0.85 -0.45 -8.37
C PHE A 10 1.88 0.68 -8.49
N ARG A 11 2.57 0.76 -9.64
CA ARG A 11 3.58 1.80 -9.89
C ARG A 11 2.97 3.20 -9.89
N GLY A 12 1.78 3.36 -10.48
CA GLY A 12 1.06 4.63 -10.48
C GLY A 12 0.68 5.07 -9.07
N ARG A 13 0.15 4.16 -8.26
CA ARG A 13 -0.20 4.40 -6.85
C ARG A 13 1.01 4.84 -6.03
N VAL A 14 2.14 4.10 -6.12
CA VAL A 14 3.40 4.47 -5.44
C VAL A 14 3.90 5.85 -5.89
N ASN A 15 3.88 6.13 -7.20
CA ASN A 15 4.34 7.42 -7.73
C ASN A 15 3.48 8.58 -7.26
N TYR A 16 2.16 8.42 -7.27
CA TYR A 16 1.23 9.44 -6.82
C TYR A 16 1.37 9.71 -5.32
N ALA A 17 1.33 8.68 -4.49
CA ALA A 17 1.47 8.82 -3.04
C ALA A 17 2.83 9.45 -2.66
N ALA A 18 3.93 8.98 -3.27
CA ALA A 18 5.25 9.58 -3.04
C ALA A 18 5.30 11.05 -3.44
N LYS A 19 4.62 11.46 -4.52
CA LYS A 19 4.51 12.87 -4.93
C LYS A 19 3.74 13.68 -3.89
N VAL A 20 2.57 13.22 -3.47
CA VAL A 20 1.74 13.91 -2.45
C VAL A 20 2.55 14.16 -1.17
N ILE A 21 3.24 13.13 -0.67
CA ILE A 21 4.06 13.23 0.55
C ILE A 21 5.25 14.17 0.32
N ALA A 22 6.01 14.01 -0.76
CA ALA A 22 7.21 14.80 -1.00
C ALA A 22 6.93 16.31 -1.14
N TYR A 23 5.76 16.69 -1.66
CA TYR A 23 5.35 18.08 -1.79
C TYR A 23 4.47 18.59 -0.64
N GLY A 24 4.21 17.77 0.38
CA GLY A 24 3.41 18.18 1.53
C GLY A 24 1.96 18.52 1.18
N HIS A 25 1.41 17.91 0.13
CA HIS A 25 0.03 18.16 -0.29
C HIS A 25 -0.98 17.54 0.70
N ARG A 26 -2.14 18.16 0.84
CA ARG A 26 -3.21 17.61 1.69
C ARG A 26 -3.62 16.20 1.17
N PRO A 27 -3.71 15.18 2.05
CA PRO A 27 -4.25 13.89 1.68
C PRO A 27 -5.65 14.03 1.08
N THR A 28 -5.94 13.22 0.07
CA THR A 28 -7.24 13.16 -0.61
C THR A 28 -7.70 11.72 -0.67
N ARG A 29 -8.96 11.47 -1.03
CA ARG A 29 -9.45 10.11 -1.27
C ARG A 29 -8.57 9.34 -2.26
N ALA A 30 -8.02 9.99 -3.28
CA ALA A 30 -7.11 9.35 -4.23
C ALA A 30 -5.76 8.96 -3.60
N PHE A 31 -5.31 9.68 -2.58
CA PHE A 31 -4.15 9.31 -1.78
C PHE A 31 -4.43 8.06 -0.94
N ASP A 32 -5.56 8.05 -0.22
CA ASP A 32 -5.95 6.91 0.61
C ASP A 32 -6.14 5.63 -0.24
N ASN A 33 -6.80 5.77 -1.39
CA ASN A 33 -6.95 4.70 -2.39
C ASN A 33 -5.62 4.10 -2.85
N CYS A 34 -4.49 4.80 -2.72
CA CYS A 34 -3.20 4.21 -3.08
C CYS A 34 -2.84 3.01 -2.18
N PHE A 35 -3.36 2.96 -0.96
CA PHE A 35 -3.06 1.93 0.04
C PHE A 35 -4.20 0.92 0.24
N GLU A 36 -5.44 1.29 -0.09
CA GLU A 36 -6.66 0.49 0.15
C GLU A 36 -6.95 -0.58 -0.93
N ASN A 37 -5.92 -1.28 -1.42
CA ASN A 37 -6.10 -2.37 -2.39
C ASN A 37 -5.62 -3.71 -1.84
N TYR A 38 -5.67 -3.93 -0.51
CA TYR A 38 -5.12 -5.10 0.18
C TYR A 38 -3.59 -5.23 0.14
N ASP A 39 -2.86 -4.35 -0.54
CA ASP A 39 -1.39 -4.36 -0.69
C ASP A 39 -0.72 -3.07 -0.18
N GLY A 40 -1.34 -2.44 0.83
CA GLY A 40 -0.85 -1.18 1.40
C GLY A 40 0.56 -1.28 1.98
N ASP A 41 0.93 -2.44 2.52
CA ASP A 41 2.28 -2.71 3.07
C ASP A 41 3.36 -2.63 1.98
N GLU A 42 3.10 -3.19 0.80
CA GLU A 42 4.00 -3.17 -0.34
C GLU A 42 4.15 -1.74 -0.91
N VAL A 43 3.05 -1.00 -0.98
CA VAL A 43 3.05 0.42 -1.40
C VAL A 43 3.87 1.26 -0.40
N ALA A 44 3.60 1.12 0.90
CA ALA A 44 4.31 1.84 1.95
C ALA A 44 5.81 1.50 1.97
N THR A 45 6.16 0.21 1.82
CA THR A 45 7.54 -0.25 1.73
C THR A 45 8.27 0.36 0.53
N ALA A 46 7.61 0.44 -0.64
CA ALA A 46 8.19 1.09 -1.82
C ALA A 46 8.46 2.58 -1.57
N ILE A 47 7.55 3.28 -0.88
CA ILE A 47 7.69 4.69 -0.52
C ILE A 47 8.84 4.89 0.47
N LEU A 48 8.93 4.08 1.53
CA LEU A 48 10.03 4.14 2.51
C LEU A 48 11.39 3.88 1.83
N ARG A 49 11.48 2.90 0.94
CA ARG A 49 12.74 2.65 0.20
C ARG A 49 13.11 3.82 -0.70
N ARG A 50 12.13 4.52 -1.28
CA ARG A 50 12.36 5.71 -2.10
C ARG A 50 12.79 6.91 -1.27
N SER A 51 12.28 7.06 -0.04
CA SER A 51 12.62 8.18 0.84
C SER A 51 14.11 8.18 1.20
N LYS A 52 14.75 7.01 1.31
CA LYS A 52 16.20 6.87 1.53
C LYS A 52 17.08 7.63 0.53
N LYS A 53 16.56 7.93 -0.67
CA LYS A 53 17.26 8.69 -1.72
C LYS A 53 16.54 9.99 -2.11
N ASN A 54 15.50 10.38 -1.37
CA ASN A 54 14.71 11.57 -1.65
C ASN A 54 14.43 12.32 -0.35
N ALA A 55 15.24 13.37 -0.10
CA ALA A 55 15.18 14.16 1.13
C ALA A 55 13.81 14.80 1.39
N ARG A 56 13.13 15.29 0.34
CA ARG A 56 11.79 15.89 0.48
C ARG A 56 10.74 14.88 0.90
N LEU A 57 10.82 13.67 0.33
CA LEU A 57 9.96 12.56 0.72
C LEU A 57 10.24 12.12 2.15
N ALA A 58 11.51 11.97 2.53
CA ALA A 58 11.92 11.58 3.88
C ALA A 58 11.45 12.60 4.93
N ALA A 59 11.66 13.90 4.69
CA ALA A 59 11.30 14.96 5.62
C ALA A 59 9.80 15.02 5.94
N ASN A 60 8.94 14.61 5.01
CA ASN A 60 7.49 14.63 5.19
C ASN A 60 6.89 13.29 5.60
N LEU A 61 7.63 12.19 5.53
CA LEU A 61 7.07 10.82 5.59
C LEU A 61 6.21 10.58 6.85
N GLN A 62 6.72 10.94 8.02
CA GLN A 62 6.06 10.74 9.31
C GLN A 62 4.75 11.54 9.48
N ARG A 63 4.52 12.57 8.65
CA ARG A 63 3.28 13.37 8.69
C ARG A 63 2.11 12.65 8.03
N TYR A 64 2.39 11.61 7.24
CA TYR A 64 1.40 10.89 6.43
C TYR A 64 1.30 9.44 6.82
N LEU A 65 2.42 8.81 7.19
CA LEU A 65 2.51 7.39 7.49
C LEU A 65 3.14 7.21 8.87
N SER A 66 2.59 6.29 9.65
CA SER A 66 3.19 5.84 10.90
C SER A 66 4.54 5.17 10.61
N LEU A 67 5.64 5.76 11.12
CA LEU A 67 7.00 5.23 10.92
C LEU A 67 7.12 3.78 11.39
N ALA A 68 6.63 3.48 12.59
CA ALA A 68 6.67 2.13 13.14
C ALA A 68 5.94 1.11 12.24
N SER A 69 4.78 1.49 11.69
CA SER A 69 4.00 0.60 10.82
C SER A 69 4.71 0.34 9.49
N ILE A 70 5.29 1.38 8.87
CA ILE A 70 5.99 1.22 7.58
C ILE A 70 7.36 0.55 7.72
N GLU A 71 8.04 0.71 8.85
CA GLU A 71 9.28 0.01 9.15
C GLU A 71 9.02 -1.48 9.37
N ALA A 72 8.01 -1.84 10.15
CA ALA A 72 7.60 -3.22 10.33
C ALA A 72 7.16 -3.88 9.01
N ALA A 73 6.45 -3.15 8.14
CA ALA A 73 6.11 -3.64 6.80
C ALA A 73 7.35 -3.87 5.93
N ALA A 74 8.31 -2.93 5.97
CA ALA A 74 9.54 -3.05 5.20
C ALA A 74 10.46 -4.16 5.71
N GLU A 75 10.44 -4.45 7.01
CA GLU A 75 11.13 -5.58 7.63
C GLU A 75 10.54 -6.92 7.15
N ARG A 76 9.20 -7.07 7.16
CA ARG A 76 8.54 -8.27 6.60
C ARG A 76 8.87 -8.52 5.13
N LEU A 77 9.24 -7.46 4.40
CA LEU A 77 9.58 -7.50 2.98
C LEU A 77 11.08 -7.32 2.72
N ALA A 78 11.95 -7.44 3.72
CA ALA A 78 13.38 -7.11 3.62
C ALA A 78 14.08 -7.87 2.48
N ASP A 79 13.76 -9.16 2.32
CA ASP A 79 14.35 -10.04 1.31
C ASP A 79 13.74 -9.87 -0.09
N VAL A 80 12.68 -9.06 -0.22
CA VAL A 80 12.03 -8.79 -1.51
C VAL A 80 12.69 -7.58 -2.18
N PRO A 81 13.35 -7.74 -3.35
CA PRO A 81 13.89 -6.59 -4.07
C PRO A 81 12.78 -5.63 -4.51
N THR A 82 13.02 -4.31 -4.47
CA THR A 82 12.01 -3.28 -4.82
C THR A 82 11.36 -3.52 -6.19
N ARG A 83 12.12 -4.02 -7.17
CA ARG A 83 11.61 -4.34 -8.52
C ARG A 83 10.56 -5.47 -8.55
N LYS A 84 10.53 -6.32 -7.52
CA LYS A 84 9.59 -7.44 -7.35
C LYS A 84 8.38 -7.06 -6.51
N LEU A 85 8.36 -5.92 -5.82
CA LEU A 85 7.21 -5.47 -5.03
C LEU A 85 5.89 -5.42 -5.82
N PRO A 86 5.82 -5.02 -7.11
CA PRO A 86 4.56 -5.06 -7.84
C PRO A 86 3.97 -6.47 -7.98
N GLU A 87 4.84 -7.47 -8.11
CA GLU A 87 4.45 -8.87 -8.21
C GLU A 87 3.96 -9.40 -6.85
N ILE A 88 4.74 -9.15 -5.78
CA ILE A 88 4.35 -9.52 -4.42
C ILE A 88 3.05 -8.84 -4.03
N ALA A 89 2.88 -7.56 -4.37
CA ALA A 89 1.64 -6.84 -4.14
C ALA A 89 0.46 -7.56 -4.78
N ARG A 90 0.56 -7.98 -6.06
CA ARG A 90 -0.50 -8.74 -6.73
C ARG A 90 -0.85 -10.04 -5.99
N GLN A 91 0.15 -10.79 -5.57
CA GLN A 91 -0.04 -12.03 -4.82
C GLN A 91 -0.72 -11.77 -3.47
N THR A 92 -0.28 -10.74 -2.74
CA THR A 92 -0.90 -10.30 -1.49
C THR A 92 -2.35 -9.90 -1.69
N ARG A 93 -2.68 -9.15 -2.75
CA ARG A 93 -4.06 -8.77 -3.09
C ARG A 93 -4.94 -10.00 -3.29
N ALA A 94 -4.48 -10.94 -4.15
CA ALA A 94 -5.22 -12.16 -4.43
C ALA A 94 -5.47 -12.98 -3.17
N ARG A 95 -4.43 -13.17 -2.34
CA ARG A 95 -4.54 -13.93 -1.09
C ARG A 95 -5.50 -13.27 -0.09
N ARG A 96 -5.29 -11.98 0.23
CA ARG A 96 -6.10 -11.27 1.24
C ARG A 96 -7.54 -11.09 0.79
N LYS A 97 -7.79 -10.93 -0.51
CA LYS A 97 -9.16 -10.92 -1.04
C LYS A 97 -9.82 -12.29 -0.83
N ALA A 98 -9.14 -13.38 -1.16
CA ALA A 98 -9.68 -14.73 -0.95
C ALA A 98 -9.95 -15.02 0.54
N GLU A 99 -9.04 -14.62 1.44
CA GLU A 99 -9.22 -14.73 2.89
C GLU A 99 -10.43 -13.94 3.38
N PHE A 100 -10.63 -12.72 2.86
CA PHE A 100 -11.78 -11.89 3.20
C PHE A 100 -13.10 -12.49 2.70
N ASP A 101 -13.13 -12.92 1.44
CA ASP A 101 -14.32 -13.54 0.83
C ASP A 101 -14.72 -14.81 1.60
N ALA A 102 -13.75 -15.67 1.93
CA ALA A 102 -13.98 -16.90 2.71
C ALA A 102 -14.47 -16.63 4.14
N TRP A 103 -13.97 -15.59 4.80
CA TRP A 103 -14.47 -15.16 6.11
C TRP A 103 -15.92 -14.66 6.02
N PHE A 104 -16.23 -13.90 4.97
CA PHE A 104 -17.57 -13.34 4.77
C PHE A 104 -18.61 -14.45 4.54
N GLU A 105 -18.28 -15.46 3.72
CA GLU A 105 -19.13 -16.63 3.48
C GLU A 105 -19.42 -17.41 4.78
N GLN A 106 -18.39 -17.67 5.60
CA GLN A 106 -18.57 -18.35 6.89
C GLN A 106 -19.48 -17.58 7.87
N GLN A 107 -19.42 -16.25 7.86
CA GLN A 107 -20.31 -15.42 8.70
C GLN A 107 -21.75 -15.42 8.19
N ALA A 108 -21.95 -15.42 6.87
CA ALA A 108 -23.27 -15.48 6.25
C ALA A 108 -23.99 -16.81 6.57
N ASP A 109 -23.27 -17.93 6.51
CA ASP A 109 -23.79 -19.25 6.90
C ASP A 109 -24.17 -19.30 8.38
N ARG A 110 -23.36 -18.66 9.24
CA ARG A 110 -23.61 -18.60 10.69
C ARG A 110 -24.86 -17.79 11.07
N TRP A 111 -25.27 -16.81 10.27
CA TRP A 111 -26.46 -15.99 10.54
C TRP A 111 -27.73 -16.51 9.87
N SER A 112 -27.61 -17.49 8.97
CA SER A 112 -28.72 -18.05 8.20
C SER A 112 -29.22 -19.41 8.73
N GLY A 113 -28.56 -19.99 9.73
CA GLY A 113 -28.94 -21.24 10.42
C GLY A 113 -29.31 -21.00 11.88
#